data_AF-A0A7W1K5Y6-F1
#
_entry.id   AF-A0A7W1K5Y6-F1
#
_cell.length_a   1.000
_cell.length_b   1.000
_cell.length_c   1.000
_cell.angle_alpha   90.00
_cell.angle_beta   90.00
_cell.angle_gamma   90.00
#
_symmetry.space_group_name_H-M   'P 1'
#
loop_
_entity.id
_entity.type
_entity.pdbx_description
1 polymer ?
#
loop_
_entity_poly.entity_id
_entity_poly.type
_entity_poly.pdbx_seq_one_letter_code
_entity_poly.pdbx_strand_id
1 'polypeptide(L)'
;HEAQAQVKLGVFFLRWFMPQIVFYGVGAVAIGLLQAHRRFAPPMFAPVLNNLVVIGTFVAYAIVRGDRPPRVVGITGAEQTVLALGTTLGVIVMTVALWPSLRSLGYRLHLRFDWRHEAVRHLVRLAAWVALYVAANQLAYVVVIILNNQFRAGPQIYTTAFTVFQLPHAIFAVSIFTALLPGMSERWSRGHPDGVRALVSRGLRDTAVVILPAAVGLLVLAAPISRLLFEHGEAAPRDSLAIARTLQGFAVGLLFFSTFQLLTRTFYAMQDTRTPALVNLVAGAVNVGAALVYVGPLDLGLGGMALAHATSYVVGASLLLLLLRRRLGPIDGSRIARTAAKATIGAVTSAAAAFGVIEAWEVPTEASVLVQAAHVGAAIAVGVLVFLITALILRVGEVDDLRQAFVRRSRG
;
A
#
# COMPACT_ATOMS: atom_id res chain seq x y z
N HIS A 1 -16.01 -11.80 29.46
CA HIS A 1 -16.62 -10.46 29.46
C HIS A 1 -16.04 -9.52 28.41
N GLU A 2 -14.72 -9.37 28.26
CA GLU A 2 -14.11 -8.47 27.24
C GLU A 2 -14.44 -8.82 25.79
N ALA A 3 -14.38 -10.11 25.41
CA ALA A 3 -14.71 -10.54 24.04
C ALA A 3 -16.17 -10.20 23.65
N GLN A 4 -17.11 -10.33 24.59
CA GLN A 4 -18.51 -9.94 24.35
C GLN A 4 -18.68 -8.41 24.25
N ALA A 5 -17.91 -7.63 25.01
CA ALA A 5 -17.90 -6.17 24.91
C ALA A 5 -17.33 -5.71 23.55
N GLN A 6 -16.24 -6.34 23.08
CA GLN A 6 -15.67 -6.13 21.75
C GLN A 6 -16.70 -6.41 20.65
N VAL A 7 -17.42 -7.54 20.74
CA VAL A 7 -18.48 -7.88 19.77
C VAL A 7 -19.61 -6.85 19.79
N LYS A 8 -20.09 -6.43 20.97
CA LYS A 8 -21.14 -5.40 21.08
C LYS A 8 -20.72 -4.06 20.47
N LEU A 9 -19.48 -3.63 20.74
CA LEU A 9 -18.92 -2.41 20.18
C LEU A 9 -18.76 -2.52 18.65
N GLY A 10 -18.29 -3.67 18.16
CA GLY A 10 -18.21 -3.95 16.73
C GLY A 10 -19.56 -3.89 16.04
N VAL A 11 -20.62 -4.45 16.65
CA VAL A 11 -22.00 -4.36 16.14
C VAL A 11 -22.51 -2.93 16.12
N PHE A 12 -22.21 -2.12 17.15
CA PHE A 12 -22.57 -0.70 17.18
C PHE A 12 -21.95 0.06 16.00
N PHE A 13 -20.62 -0.05 15.83
CA PHE A 13 -19.94 0.61 14.71
C PHE A 13 -20.42 0.11 13.36
N LEU A 14 -20.65 -1.20 13.22
CA LEU A 14 -21.18 -1.77 11.97
C LEU A 14 -22.52 -1.10 11.57
N ARG A 15 -23.45 -0.93 12.51
CA ARG A 15 -24.73 -0.26 12.26
C ARG A 15 -24.56 1.20 11.84
N TRP A 16 -23.62 1.90 12.46
CA TRP A 16 -23.28 3.29 12.09
C TRP A 16 -22.55 3.41 10.75
N PHE A 17 -21.81 2.38 10.35
CA PHE A 17 -21.08 2.36 9.09
C PHE A 17 -21.95 1.89 7.92
N MET A 18 -23.09 1.22 8.16
CA MET A 18 -24.01 0.79 7.10
C MET A 18 -24.45 1.93 6.16
N PRO A 19 -24.84 3.13 6.64
CA PRO A 19 -25.15 4.27 5.76
C PRO A 19 -24.00 4.68 4.85
N GLN A 20 -22.74 4.49 5.26
CA GLN A 20 -21.57 4.83 4.44
C GLN A 20 -21.56 4.06 3.11
N ILE A 21 -22.12 2.85 3.06
CA ILE A 21 -22.20 2.03 1.84
C ILE A 21 -22.96 2.77 0.74
N VAL A 22 -24.05 3.47 1.08
CA VAL A 22 -24.82 4.25 0.12
C VAL A 22 -23.99 5.41 -0.42
N PHE A 23 -23.27 6.13 0.45
CA PHE A 23 -22.39 7.22 0.05
C PHE A 23 -21.21 6.74 -0.80
N TYR A 24 -20.62 5.60 -0.48
CA TYR A 24 -19.59 4.98 -1.33
C TYR A 24 -20.14 4.64 -2.72
N GLY A 25 -21.37 4.10 -2.81
CA GLY A 25 -22.03 3.84 -4.09
C GLY A 25 -22.28 5.11 -4.90
N VAL A 26 -22.87 6.14 -4.28
CA VAL A 26 -23.10 7.44 -4.92
C VAL A 26 -21.78 8.09 -5.35
N GLY A 27 -20.78 8.06 -4.48
CA GLY A 27 -19.44 8.57 -4.75
C GLY A 27 -18.77 7.85 -5.92
N ALA A 28 -18.88 6.52 -6.01
CA ALA A 28 -18.33 5.75 -7.12
C ALA A 28 -18.97 6.15 -8.47
N VAL A 29 -20.30 6.31 -8.51
CA VAL A 29 -21.02 6.77 -9.71
C VAL A 29 -20.62 8.21 -10.07
N ALA A 30 -20.53 9.10 -9.08
CA ALA A 30 -20.10 10.48 -9.25
C ALA A 30 -18.69 10.57 -9.85
N ILE A 31 -17.75 9.79 -9.30
CA ILE A 31 -16.38 9.68 -9.79
C ILE A 31 -16.38 9.17 -11.24
N GLY A 32 -17.13 8.12 -11.53
CA GLY A 32 -17.24 7.57 -12.89
C GLY A 32 -17.76 8.60 -13.90
N LEU A 33 -18.80 9.37 -13.56
CA LEU A 33 -19.36 10.40 -14.44
C LEU A 33 -18.39 11.56 -14.68
N LEU A 34 -17.69 12.01 -13.64
CA LEU A 34 -16.68 13.06 -13.74
C LEU A 34 -15.48 12.61 -14.60
N GLN A 35 -14.99 11.39 -14.38
CA GLN A 35 -13.88 10.83 -15.17
C GLN A 35 -14.27 10.65 -16.65
N ALA A 36 -15.51 10.24 -16.95
CA ALA A 36 -16.02 10.16 -18.31
C ALA A 36 -16.02 11.53 -19.02
N HIS A 37 -16.24 12.61 -18.28
CA HIS A 37 -16.16 14.00 -18.76
C HIS A 37 -14.77 14.63 -18.61
N ARG A 38 -13.72 13.82 -18.42
CA ARG A 38 -12.31 14.25 -18.25
C ARG A 38 -12.06 15.20 -17.06
N ARG A 39 -12.91 15.18 -16.03
CA ARG A 39 -12.76 15.93 -14.77
C ARG A 39 -12.09 15.04 -13.71
N PHE A 40 -10.77 14.94 -13.76
CA PHE A 40 -10.01 14.03 -12.88
C PHE A 40 -9.66 14.62 -11.50
N ALA A 41 -9.54 15.94 -11.39
CA ALA A 41 -9.08 16.57 -10.15
C ALA A 41 -10.02 16.37 -8.96
N PRO A 42 -11.34 16.60 -9.05
CA PRO A 42 -12.23 16.46 -7.89
C PRO A 42 -12.24 15.03 -7.30
N PRO A 43 -12.34 13.95 -8.11
CA PRO A 43 -12.19 12.58 -7.63
C PRO A 43 -10.88 12.30 -6.89
N MET A 44 -9.76 12.92 -7.29
CA MET A 44 -8.47 12.70 -6.64
C MET A 44 -8.36 13.36 -5.26
N PHE A 45 -9.00 14.52 -5.06
CA PHE A 45 -8.94 15.24 -3.78
C PHE A 45 -10.02 14.81 -2.77
N ALA A 46 -11.09 14.17 -3.22
CA ALA A 46 -12.18 13.77 -2.35
C ALA A 46 -11.71 12.87 -1.16
N PRO A 47 -10.84 11.86 -1.34
CA PRO A 47 -10.32 11.06 -0.23
C PRO A 47 -9.47 11.86 0.77
N VAL A 48 -8.82 12.95 0.34
CA VAL A 48 -8.07 13.83 1.25
C VAL A 48 -9.01 14.49 2.26
N LEU A 49 -10.19 14.92 1.82
CA LEU A 49 -11.20 15.49 2.71
C LEU A 49 -11.71 14.46 3.72
N ASN A 50 -11.92 13.20 3.31
CA ASN A 50 -12.25 12.12 4.23
C ASN A 50 -11.16 11.98 5.32
N ASN A 51 -9.89 11.89 4.91
CA ASN A 51 -8.77 11.77 5.83
C ASN A 51 -8.70 12.96 6.81
N LEU A 52 -8.87 14.19 6.35
CA LEU A 52 -8.86 15.38 7.22
C LEU A 52 -9.99 15.34 8.26
N VAL A 53 -11.21 14.94 7.86
CA VAL A 53 -12.34 14.81 8.79
C VAL A 53 -12.09 13.68 9.79
N VAL A 54 -11.56 12.55 9.36
CA VAL A 54 -11.22 11.42 10.25
C VAL A 54 -10.11 11.81 11.23
N ILE A 55 -9.07 12.53 10.79
CA ILE A 55 -8.03 13.07 11.67
C ILE A 55 -8.65 14.03 12.69
N GLY A 56 -9.49 14.96 12.25
CA GLY A 56 -10.20 15.87 13.15
C GLY A 56 -11.10 15.13 14.14
N THR A 57 -11.71 14.03 13.73
CA THR A 57 -12.51 13.14 14.59
C THR A 57 -11.65 12.50 15.67
N PHE A 58 -10.45 12.01 15.32
CA PHE A 58 -9.54 11.44 16.31
C PHE A 58 -8.98 12.48 17.28
N VAL A 59 -8.71 13.71 16.82
CA VAL A 59 -8.35 14.83 17.69
C VAL A 59 -9.51 15.18 18.63
N ALA A 60 -10.73 15.28 18.12
CA ALA A 60 -11.93 15.52 18.94
C ALA A 60 -12.16 14.41 19.96
N TYR A 61 -11.99 13.15 19.56
CA TYR A 61 -12.03 12.00 20.46
C TYR A 61 -10.98 12.11 21.57
N ALA A 62 -9.74 12.48 21.24
CA ALA A 62 -8.68 12.68 22.22
C ALA A 62 -9.03 13.78 23.24
N ILE A 63 -9.63 14.88 22.78
CA ILE A 63 -10.09 15.98 23.64
C ILE A 63 -11.24 15.53 24.56
N VAL A 64 -12.27 14.85 24.02
CA VAL A 64 -13.45 14.41 24.79
C VAL A 64 -13.11 13.37 25.85
N ARG A 65 -12.15 12.50 25.53
CA ARG A 65 -11.68 11.43 26.41
C ARG A 65 -10.88 11.95 27.61
N GLY A 66 -10.08 13.00 27.42
CA GLY A 66 -9.11 13.47 28.41
C GLY A 66 -8.08 12.38 28.79
N ASP A 67 -7.58 12.42 30.03
CA ASP A 67 -6.49 11.55 30.51
C ASP A 67 -6.90 10.09 30.82
N ARG A 68 -8.10 9.65 30.42
CA ARG A 68 -8.59 8.29 30.73
C ARG A 68 -7.92 7.24 29.83
N PRO A 69 -7.46 6.09 30.36
CA PRO A 69 -6.78 5.06 29.57
C PRO A 69 -7.68 4.42 28.48
N PRO A 70 -7.20 4.16 27.25
CA PRO A 70 -7.89 3.44 26.16
C PRO A 70 -8.30 2.03 26.55
N ARG A 71 -9.51 1.90 27.09
CA ARG A 71 -10.11 0.61 27.36
C ARG A 71 -11.30 0.38 26.43
N VAL A 72 -11.29 -0.78 25.78
CA VAL A 72 -12.45 -1.28 25.00
C VAL A 72 -13.67 -1.45 25.90
N VAL A 73 -13.44 -1.72 27.18
CA VAL A 73 -14.45 -1.74 28.23
C VAL A 73 -14.50 -0.35 28.88
N GLY A 74 -15.63 0.36 28.71
CA GLY A 74 -15.86 1.65 29.35
C GLY A 74 -15.84 2.86 28.42
N ILE A 75 -15.76 2.68 27.10
CA ILE A 75 -15.94 3.77 26.13
C ILE A 75 -17.31 4.42 26.36
N THR A 76 -17.32 5.72 26.66
CA THR A 76 -18.56 6.45 26.94
C THR A 76 -19.43 6.54 25.68
N GLY A 77 -20.75 6.72 25.84
CA GLY A 77 -21.64 6.91 24.69
C GLY A 77 -21.24 8.09 23.81
N ALA A 78 -20.68 9.15 24.42
CA ALA A 78 -20.14 10.31 23.71
C ALA A 78 -18.93 9.95 22.85
N GLU A 79 -17.97 9.22 23.39
CA GLU A 79 -16.79 8.74 22.66
C GLU A 79 -17.15 7.84 21.47
N GLN A 80 -18.07 6.88 21.67
CA GLN A 80 -18.56 6.01 20.59
C GLN A 80 -19.24 6.82 19.49
N THR A 81 -20.03 7.83 19.89
CA THR A 81 -20.78 8.69 18.98
C THR A 81 -19.85 9.60 18.18
N VAL A 82 -18.81 10.18 18.80
CA VAL A 82 -17.80 10.99 18.10
C VAL A 82 -17.10 10.16 17.02
N LEU A 83 -16.62 8.96 17.36
CA LEU A 83 -15.95 8.08 16.40
C LEU A 83 -16.87 7.63 15.27
N ALA A 84 -18.10 7.20 15.61
CA ALA A 84 -19.06 6.71 14.64
C ALA A 84 -19.56 7.81 13.70
N LEU A 85 -19.93 8.99 14.25
CA LEU A 85 -20.37 10.13 13.45
C LEU A 85 -19.24 10.72 12.64
N GLY A 86 -18.07 10.93 13.23
CA GLY A 86 -16.98 11.63 12.56
C GLY A 86 -16.39 10.83 11.40
N THR A 87 -16.23 9.52 11.54
CA THR A 87 -15.81 8.65 10.42
C THR A 87 -16.86 8.59 9.31
N THR A 88 -18.15 8.49 9.67
CA THR A 88 -19.26 8.53 8.71
C THR A 88 -19.35 9.89 8.00
N LEU A 89 -19.18 10.98 8.74
CA LEU A 89 -19.14 12.33 8.22
C LEU A 89 -18.00 12.50 7.23
N GLY A 90 -16.84 11.90 7.47
CA GLY A 90 -15.73 11.89 6.51
C GLY A 90 -16.14 11.33 5.15
N VAL A 91 -16.90 10.23 5.12
CA VAL A 91 -17.38 9.62 3.86
C VAL A 91 -18.42 10.50 3.19
N ILE A 92 -19.32 11.11 3.98
CA ILE A 92 -20.32 12.05 3.49
C ILE A 92 -19.65 13.28 2.87
N VAL A 93 -18.69 13.90 3.58
CA VAL A 93 -17.96 15.09 3.12
C VAL A 93 -17.22 14.79 1.82
N MET A 94 -16.51 13.66 1.73
CA MET A 94 -15.87 13.23 0.49
C MET A 94 -16.86 13.13 -0.67
N THR A 95 -18.03 12.55 -0.43
CA THR A 95 -19.06 12.34 -1.46
C THR A 95 -19.70 13.66 -1.88
N VAL A 96 -20.07 14.50 -0.92
CA VAL A 96 -20.70 15.81 -1.15
C VAL A 96 -19.75 16.78 -1.84
N ALA A 97 -18.45 16.71 -1.56
CA ALA A 97 -17.44 17.54 -2.21
C ALA A 97 -17.37 17.34 -3.74
N LEU A 98 -17.85 16.21 -4.26
CA LEU A 98 -17.96 15.96 -5.70
C LEU A 98 -19.15 16.69 -6.35
N TRP A 99 -20.16 17.07 -5.56
CA TRP A 99 -21.42 17.64 -6.04
C TRP A 99 -21.29 18.95 -6.82
N PRO A 100 -20.48 19.94 -6.41
CA PRO A 100 -20.27 21.16 -7.20
C PRO A 100 -19.69 20.86 -8.59
N SER A 101 -18.76 19.90 -8.64
CA SER A 101 -18.14 19.48 -9.90
C SER A 101 -19.15 18.74 -10.79
N LEU A 102 -20.04 17.93 -10.20
CA LEU A 102 -21.13 17.28 -10.93
C LEU A 102 -22.12 18.31 -11.50
N ARG A 103 -22.53 19.30 -10.72
CA ARG A 103 -23.45 20.35 -11.19
C ARG A 103 -22.86 21.19 -12.32
N SER A 104 -21.54 21.41 -12.32
CA SER A 104 -20.88 22.14 -13.41
C SER A 104 -20.91 21.41 -14.76
N LEU A 105 -21.27 20.12 -14.80
CA LEU A 105 -21.50 19.40 -16.05
C LEU A 105 -22.83 19.76 -16.73
N GLY A 106 -23.70 20.53 -16.08
CA GLY A 106 -24.97 21.01 -16.67
C GLY A 106 -26.09 19.96 -16.74
N TYR A 107 -25.84 18.71 -16.32
CA TYR A 107 -26.88 17.68 -16.28
C TYR A 107 -27.79 17.85 -15.07
N ARG A 108 -29.11 17.85 -15.30
CA ARG A 108 -30.11 17.70 -14.24
C ARG A 108 -30.27 16.21 -13.93
N LEU A 109 -29.65 15.76 -12.84
CA LEU A 109 -29.83 14.40 -12.34
C LEU A 109 -31.30 14.19 -11.95
N HIS A 110 -32.01 13.35 -12.69
CA HIS A 110 -33.35 12.90 -12.34
C HIS A 110 -33.26 11.44 -11.89
N LEU A 111 -33.77 11.16 -10.69
CA LEU A 111 -33.89 9.80 -10.19
C LEU A 111 -35.00 9.09 -10.96
N ARG A 112 -34.64 8.20 -11.88
CA ARG A 112 -35.57 7.31 -12.58
C ARG A 112 -35.21 5.86 -12.23
N PHE A 113 -36.13 5.17 -11.56
CA PHE A 113 -36.01 3.76 -11.21
C PHE A 113 -36.62 2.90 -12.32
N ASP A 114 -35.86 2.66 -13.39
CA ASP A 114 -36.27 1.75 -14.46
C ASP A 114 -35.35 0.52 -14.52
N TRP A 115 -35.69 -0.49 -13.73
CA TRP A 115 -34.95 -1.75 -13.62
C TRP A 115 -34.95 -2.57 -14.91
N ARG A 116 -35.89 -2.31 -15.83
CA ARG A 116 -36.04 -3.05 -17.09
C ARG A 116 -35.28 -2.39 -18.24
N HIS A 117 -34.73 -1.20 -18.02
CA HIS A 117 -33.97 -0.49 -19.05
C HIS A 117 -32.76 -1.31 -19.51
N GLU A 118 -32.56 -1.40 -20.82
CA GLU A 118 -31.53 -2.24 -21.43
C GLU A 118 -30.12 -1.89 -20.93
N ALA A 119 -29.84 -0.60 -20.76
CA ALA A 119 -28.58 -0.11 -20.17
C ALA A 119 -28.34 -0.62 -18.73
N VAL A 120 -29.37 -0.72 -17.89
CA VAL A 120 -29.26 -1.26 -16.52
C VAL A 120 -28.96 -2.75 -16.60
N ARG A 121 -29.67 -3.49 -17.46
CA ARG A 121 -29.43 -4.93 -17.66
C ARG A 121 -28.02 -5.22 -18.17
N HIS A 122 -27.52 -4.39 -19.08
CA HIS A 122 -26.15 -4.47 -19.58
C HIS A 122 -25.12 -4.21 -18.46
N LEU A 123 -25.32 -3.15 -17.67
CA LEU A 123 -24.47 -2.82 -16.52
C LEU A 123 -24.47 -3.92 -15.46
N VAL A 124 -25.62 -4.49 -15.14
CA VAL A 124 -25.74 -5.59 -14.16
C VAL A 124 -24.99 -6.84 -14.64
N ARG A 125 -25.08 -7.19 -15.93
CA ARG A 125 -24.34 -8.34 -16.49
C ARG A 125 -22.82 -8.13 -16.43
N LEU A 126 -22.34 -6.91 -16.69
CA LEU A 126 -20.92 -6.56 -16.51
C LEU A 126 -20.53 -6.61 -15.02
N ALA A 127 -21.36 -6.04 -14.16
CA ALA A 127 -21.15 -6.02 -12.72
C ALA A 127 -21.12 -7.43 -12.11
N ALA A 128 -21.84 -8.40 -12.66
CA ALA A 128 -21.84 -9.78 -12.17
C ALA A 128 -20.45 -10.43 -12.24
N TRP A 129 -19.71 -10.23 -13.34
CA TRP A 129 -18.35 -10.78 -13.48
C TRP A 129 -17.34 -10.06 -12.58
N VAL A 130 -17.47 -8.74 -12.45
CA VAL A 130 -16.66 -7.97 -11.50
C VAL A 130 -16.97 -8.40 -10.06
N ALA A 131 -18.24 -8.61 -9.73
CA ALA A 131 -18.68 -9.07 -8.41
C ALA A 131 -18.13 -10.48 -8.10
N LEU A 132 -18.12 -11.39 -9.07
CA LEU A 132 -17.52 -12.72 -8.89
C LEU A 132 -16.01 -12.63 -8.64
N TYR A 133 -15.29 -11.81 -9.40
CA TYR A 133 -13.86 -11.57 -9.18
C TYR A 133 -13.58 -10.95 -7.80
N VAL A 134 -14.36 -9.94 -7.41
CA VAL A 134 -14.26 -9.30 -6.10
C VAL A 134 -14.57 -10.32 -5.00
N ALA A 135 -15.63 -11.11 -5.15
CA ALA A 135 -16.00 -12.15 -4.19
C ALA A 135 -14.88 -13.18 -4.01
N ALA A 136 -14.23 -13.63 -5.09
CA ALA A 136 -13.09 -14.53 -5.01
C ALA A 136 -11.91 -13.92 -4.23
N ASN A 137 -11.59 -12.64 -4.47
CA ASN A 137 -10.55 -11.93 -3.71
C ASN A 137 -10.95 -11.76 -2.24
N GLN A 138 -12.22 -11.47 -1.95
CA GLN A 138 -12.70 -11.33 -0.58
C GLN A 138 -12.69 -12.67 0.18
N LEU A 139 -12.97 -13.79 -0.48
CA LEU A 139 -12.83 -15.12 0.13
C LEU A 139 -11.37 -15.38 0.55
N ALA A 140 -10.40 -15.04 -0.29
CA ALA A 140 -8.99 -15.13 0.07
C ALA A 140 -8.64 -14.21 1.26
N TYR A 141 -9.18 -12.99 1.29
CA TYR A 141 -8.98 -12.05 2.38
C TYR A 141 -9.64 -12.48 3.70
N VAL A 142 -10.79 -13.16 3.64
CA VAL A 142 -11.46 -13.73 4.82
C VAL A 142 -10.55 -14.75 5.50
N VAL A 143 -9.84 -15.60 4.74
CA VAL A 143 -8.86 -16.54 5.34
C VAL A 143 -7.75 -15.78 6.06
N VAL A 144 -7.25 -14.68 5.48
CA VAL A 144 -6.25 -13.82 6.12
C VAL A 144 -6.78 -13.22 7.42
N ILE A 145 -8.03 -12.75 7.44
CA ILE A 145 -8.67 -12.23 8.66
C ILE A 145 -8.82 -13.33 9.72
N ILE A 146 -9.28 -14.53 9.33
CA ILE A 146 -9.47 -15.66 10.25
C ILE A 146 -8.14 -16.05 10.91
N LEU A 147 -7.06 -16.17 10.12
CA LEU A 147 -5.73 -16.49 10.64
C LEU A 147 -5.18 -15.38 11.53
N ASN A 148 -5.33 -14.11 11.14
CA ASN A 148 -4.90 -12.98 11.97
C ASN A 148 -5.68 -12.87 13.28
N ASN A 149 -6.97 -13.24 13.31
CA ASN A 149 -7.80 -13.22 14.52
C ASN A 149 -7.39 -14.25 15.58
N GLN A 150 -6.50 -15.19 15.24
CA GLN A 150 -5.90 -16.10 16.23
C GLN A 150 -4.93 -15.36 17.17
N PHE A 151 -4.44 -14.19 16.76
CA PHE A 151 -3.52 -13.37 17.54
C PHE A 151 -4.25 -12.19 18.17
N ARG A 152 -3.86 -11.84 19.41
CA ARG A 152 -4.36 -10.64 20.08
C ARG A 152 -4.03 -9.40 19.22
N ALA A 153 -5.07 -8.61 18.89
CA ALA A 153 -4.97 -7.46 18.00
C ALA A 153 -4.37 -7.76 16.61
N GLY A 154 -4.37 -9.03 16.17
CA GLY A 154 -3.68 -9.46 14.96
C GLY A 154 -4.08 -8.73 13.68
N PRO A 155 -5.39 -8.53 13.36
CA PRO A 155 -5.78 -7.77 12.18
C PRO A 155 -5.30 -6.31 12.23
N GLN A 156 -5.30 -5.69 13.41
CA GLN A 156 -4.80 -4.32 13.58
C GLN A 156 -3.28 -4.26 13.39
N ILE A 157 -2.53 -5.17 14.01
CA ILE A 157 -1.07 -5.25 13.87
C ILE A 157 -0.69 -5.47 12.40
N TYR A 158 -1.36 -6.41 11.72
CA TYR A 158 -1.12 -6.72 10.32
C TYR A 158 -1.39 -5.52 9.41
N THR A 159 -2.55 -4.86 9.57
CA THR A 159 -2.91 -3.69 8.73
C THR A 159 -2.03 -2.48 9.00
N THR A 160 -1.64 -2.24 10.26
CA THR A 160 -0.67 -1.20 10.62
C THR A 160 0.70 -1.44 9.98
N ALA A 161 1.25 -2.66 10.12
CA ALA A 161 2.53 -3.02 9.50
C ALA A 161 2.47 -2.91 7.97
N PHE A 162 1.37 -3.37 7.35
CA PHE A 162 1.15 -3.29 5.92
C PHE A 162 1.10 -1.84 5.41
N THR A 163 0.53 -0.92 6.19
CA THR A 163 0.48 0.51 5.84
C THR A 163 1.89 1.10 5.75
N VAL A 164 2.75 0.82 6.73
CA VAL A 164 4.16 1.27 6.71
C VAL A 164 4.92 0.64 5.54
N PHE A 165 4.72 -0.65 5.31
CA PHE A 165 5.29 -1.38 4.18
C PHE A 165 4.93 -0.76 2.81
N GLN A 166 3.72 -0.21 2.66
CA GLN A 166 3.31 0.39 1.39
C GLN A 166 3.99 1.73 1.09
N LEU A 167 4.51 2.45 2.08
CA LEU A 167 5.00 3.82 1.89
C LEU A 167 6.08 3.95 0.81
N PRO A 168 7.17 3.14 0.81
CA PRO A 168 8.19 3.26 -0.23
C PRO A 168 7.65 2.93 -1.62
N HIS A 169 6.73 1.95 -1.71
CA HIS A 169 6.08 1.60 -2.96
C HIS A 169 5.23 2.76 -3.50
N ALA A 170 4.36 3.31 -2.64
CA ALA A 170 3.43 4.37 -3.01
C ALA A 170 4.15 5.66 -3.45
N ILE A 171 5.26 6.00 -2.79
CA ILE A 171 6.02 7.22 -3.09
C ILE A 171 6.87 7.03 -4.36
N PHE A 172 7.64 5.94 -4.45
CA PHE A 172 8.65 5.78 -5.48
C PHE A 172 8.21 4.91 -6.66
N ALA A 173 7.77 3.69 -6.39
CA ALA A 173 7.44 2.72 -7.44
C ALA A 173 6.26 3.19 -8.29
N VAL A 174 5.18 3.68 -7.65
CA VAL A 174 4.02 4.23 -8.36
C VAL A 174 4.42 5.39 -9.28
N SER A 175 5.31 6.28 -8.83
CA SER A 175 5.81 7.41 -9.62
C SER A 175 6.56 6.96 -10.87
N ILE A 176 7.46 5.99 -10.73
CA ILE A 176 8.19 5.37 -11.86
C ILE A 176 7.19 4.80 -12.87
N PHE A 177 6.21 4.04 -12.40
CA PHE A 177 5.27 3.37 -13.31
C PHE A 177 4.36 4.37 -14.03
N THR A 178 3.90 5.41 -13.32
CA THR A 178 3.06 6.48 -13.91
C THR A 178 3.82 7.23 -15.00
N ALA A 179 5.14 7.45 -14.84
CA ALA A 179 5.97 8.07 -15.86
C ALA A 179 6.22 7.18 -17.08
N LEU A 180 6.34 5.86 -16.90
CA LEU A 180 6.63 4.91 -17.97
C LEU A 180 5.37 4.48 -18.75
N LEU A 181 4.18 4.54 -18.12
CA LEU A 181 2.96 3.97 -18.68
C LEU A 181 2.56 4.57 -20.05
N PRO A 182 2.52 5.90 -20.25
CA PRO A 182 2.17 6.47 -21.55
C PRO A 182 3.12 6.02 -22.66
N GLY A 183 4.42 5.98 -22.36
CA GLY A 183 5.46 5.57 -23.31
C GLY A 183 5.42 4.08 -23.67
N MET A 184 4.96 3.22 -22.75
CA MET A 184 4.71 1.80 -23.02
C MET A 184 3.49 1.63 -23.92
N SER A 185 2.37 2.29 -23.60
CA SER A 185 1.13 2.20 -24.38
C SER A 185 1.31 2.72 -25.81
N GLU A 186 2.02 3.85 -25.98
CA GLU A 186 2.32 4.41 -27.31
C GLU A 186 3.16 3.43 -28.15
N ARG A 187 4.28 2.92 -27.60
CA ARG A 187 5.16 1.99 -28.33
C ARG A 187 4.46 0.68 -28.67
N TRP A 188 3.63 0.17 -27.77
CA TRP A 188 2.80 -1.00 -28.04
C TRP A 188 1.82 -0.74 -29.19
N SER A 189 1.09 0.40 -29.16
CA SER A 189 0.13 0.76 -30.21
C SER A 189 0.77 0.94 -31.59
N ARG A 190 2.05 1.34 -31.63
CA ARG A 190 2.82 1.48 -32.87
C ARG A 190 3.51 0.19 -33.31
N GLY A 191 3.29 -0.95 -32.66
CA GLY A 191 3.94 -2.21 -33.02
C GLY A 191 5.44 -2.26 -32.74
N HIS A 192 5.94 -1.53 -31.73
CA HIS A 192 7.35 -1.49 -31.34
C HIS A 192 7.61 -2.24 -30.01
N PRO A 193 7.55 -3.60 -29.99
CA PRO A 193 7.69 -4.38 -28.76
C PRO A 193 9.07 -4.24 -28.11
N ASP A 194 10.14 -4.01 -28.88
CA ASP A 194 11.48 -3.77 -28.34
C ASP A 194 11.56 -2.49 -27.52
N GLY A 195 10.81 -1.46 -27.92
CA GLY A 195 10.70 -0.23 -27.17
C GLY A 195 9.97 -0.44 -25.83
N VAL A 196 8.94 -1.29 -25.80
CA VAL A 196 8.24 -1.68 -24.56
C VAL A 196 9.20 -2.45 -23.66
N ARG A 197 9.92 -3.44 -24.21
CA ARG A 197 10.95 -4.20 -23.51
C ARG A 197 12.00 -3.29 -22.85
N ALA A 198 12.50 -2.28 -23.57
CA ALA A 198 13.48 -1.34 -23.04
C ALA A 198 12.92 -0.52 -21.86
N LEU A 199 11.67 -0.07 -21.94
CA LEU A 199 11.00 0.65 -20.85
C LEU A 199 10.76 -0.24 -19.63
N VAL A 200 10.37 -1.50 -19.83
CA VAL A 200 10.22 -2.48 -18.75
C VAL A 200 11.56 -2.75 -18.07
N SER A 201 12.62 -3.01 -18.85
CA SER A 201 13.98 -3.23 -18.36
C SER A 201 14.47 -2.02 -17.54
N ARG A 202 14.19 -0.80 -18.00
CA ARG A 202 14.48 0.42 -17.25
C ARG A 202 13.66 0.50 -15.96
N GLY A 203 12.34 0.33 -16.04
CA GLY A 203 11.47 0.41 -14.88
C GLY A 203 11.81 -0.62 -13.79
N LEU A 204 12.18 -1.85 -14.15
CA LEU A 204 12.62 -2.87 -13.20
C LEU A 204 13.92 -2.48 -12.49
N ARG A 205 14.87 -1.88 -13.22
CA ARG A 205 16.14 -1.39 -12.66
C ARG A 205 15.93 -0.18 -11.75
N ASP A 206 15.18 0.82 -12.20
CA ASP A 206 14.84 2.01 -11.41
C ASP A 206 14.10 1.60 -10.12
N THR A 207 13.17 0.65 -10.23
CA THR A 207 12.45 0.09 -9.07
C THR A 207 13.41 -0.61 -8.11
N ALA A 208 14.31 -1.46 -8.60
CA ALA A 208 15.27 -2.16 -7.75
C ALA A 208 16.18 -1.19 -6.98
N VAL A 209 16.70 -0.15 -7.66
CA VAL A 209 17.60 0.84 -7.05
C VAL A 209 16.93 1.62 -5.92
N VAL A 210 15.64 1.91 -6.01
CA VAL A 210 14.94 2.69 -4.98
C VAL A 210 14.30 1.80 -3.91
N ILE A 211 13.76 0.64 -4.30
CA ILE A 211 13.00 -0.22 -3.40
C ILE A 211 13.89 -1.12 -2.55
N LEU A 212 15.03 -1.59 -3.04
CA LEU A 212 15.96 -2.41 -2.24
C LEU A 212 16.46 -1.70 -0.98
N PRO A 213 17.03 -0.47 -1.03
CA PRO A 213 17.44 0.21 0.20
C PRO A 213 16.28 0.48 1.15
N ALA A 214 15.09 0.79 0.62
CA ALA A 214 13.90 0.96 1.46
C ALA A 214 13.47 -0.37 2.13
N ALA A 215 13.53 -1.49 1.41
CA ALA A 215 13.20 -2.81 1.94
C ALA A 215 14.16 -3.23 3.06
N VAL A 216 15.47 -3.11 2.83
CA VAL A 216 16.48 -3.46 3.85
C VAL A 216 16.44 -2.48 5.02
N GLY A 217 16.23 -1.19 4.75
CA GLY A 217 16.01 -0.17 5.78
C GLY A 217 14.80 -0.48 6.66
N LEU A 218 13.65 -0.83 6.07
CA LEU A 218 12.47 -1.26 6.82
C LEU A 218 12.70 -2.55 7.60
N LEU A 219 13.51 -3.48 7.08
CA LEU A 219 13.84 -4.73 7.77
C LEU A 219 14.67 -4.47 9.04
N VAL A 220 15.70 -3.63 8.93
CA VAL A 220 16.65 -3.34 10.02
C VAL A 220 16.08 -2.33 11.01
N LEU A 221 15.41 -1.29 10.52
CA LEU A 221 14.82 -0.23 11.34
C LEU A 221 13.37 -0.53 11.75
N ALA A 222 12.87 -1.75 11.54
CA ALA A 222 11.47 -2.11 11.84
C ALA A 222 11.08 -1.80 13.28
N ALA A 223 11.94 -2.16 14.23
CA ALA A 223 11.71 -1.92 15.65
C ALA A 223 11.64 -0.42 15.96
N PRO A 224 12.69 0.40 15.71
CA PRO A 224 12.64 1.82 16.04
C PRO A 224 11.56 2.59 15.25
N ILE A 225 11.25 2.20 14.01
CA ILE A 225 10.11 2.75 13.26
C ILE A 225 8.79 2.41 13.94
N SER A 226 8.60 1.16 14.36
CA SER A 226 7.36 0.73 15.02
C SER A 226 7.18 1.42 16.38
N ARG A 227 8.27 1.60 17.13
CA ARG A 227 8.27 2.38 18.38
C ARG A 227 7.85 3.82 18.11
N LEU A 228 8.58 4.49 17.22
CA LEU A 228 8.35 5.88 16.86
C LEU A 228 6.94 6.14 16.32
N LEU A 229 6.30 5.19 15.65
CA LEU A 229 4.99 5.44 15.06
C LEU A 229 3.84 5.01 15.97
N PHE A 230 4.03 3.94 16.75
CA PHE A 230 2.92 3.23 17.38
C PHE A 230 3.07 3.03 18.90
N GLU A 231 4.25 3.21 19.48
CA GLU A 231 4.50 3.02 20.91
C GLU A 231 4.29 4.33 21.68
N HIS A 232 3.08 4.88 21.59
CA HIS A 232 2.69 6.12 22.26
C HIS A 232 1.47 5.92 23.14
N GLY A 233 1.45 6.63 24.28
CA GLY A 233 0.36 6.57 25.25
C GLY A 233 0.23 5.18 25.85
N GLU A 234 -0.91 4.52 25.62
CA GLU A 234 -1.23 3.21 26.21
C GLU A 234 -1.02 2.04 25.23
N ALA A 235 -0.44 2.30 24.07
CA ALA A 235 0.02 1.23 23.19
C ALA A 235 1.14 0.46 23.88
N ALA A 236 0.91 -0.83 24.15
CA ALA A 236 1.87 -1.64 24.88
C ALA A 236 3.15 -1.86 24.04
N PRO A 237 4.35 -1.86 24.65
CA PRO A 237 5.60 -2.20 23.97
C PRO A 237 5.57 -3.54 23.22
N ARG A 238 4.73 -4.48 23.69
CA ARG A 238 4.52 -5.80 23.05
C ARG A 238 3.83 -5.69 21.69
N ASP A 239 2.93 -4.74 21.49
CA ASP A 239 2.23 -4.55 20.22
C ASP A 239 3.18 -3.93 19.18
N SER A 240 4.04 -3.01 19.61
CA SER A 240 5.11 -2.40 18.79
C SER A 240 6.11 -3.44 18.26
N LEU A 241 6.56 -4.38 19.10
CA LEU A 241 7.45 -5.46 18.67
C LEU A 241 6.75 -6.44 17.69
N ALA A 242 5.46 -6.73 17.89
CA ALA A 242 4.69 -7.55 16.98
C ALA A 242 4.49 -6.87 15.62
N ILE A 243 4.25 -5.55 15.60
CA ILE A 243 4.23 -4.73 14.38
C ILE A 243 5.59 -4.78 13.70
N ALA A 244 6.68 -4.60 14.44
CA ALA A 244 8.04 -4.65 13.88
C ALA A 244 8.35 -5.99 13.21
N ARG A 245 8.06 -7.12 13.87
CA ARG A 245 8.27 -8.47 13.29
C ARG A 245 7.40 -8.72 12.06
N THR A 246 6.16 -8.22 12.07
CA THR A 246 5.26 -8.31 10.93
C THR A 246 5.76 -7.45 9.76
N LEU A 247 6.24 -6.24 10.05
CA LEU A 247 6.85 -5.34 9.08
C LEU A 247 8.13 -5.95 8.46
N GLN A 248 8.96 -6.63 9.26
CA GLN A 248 10.12 -7.37 8.77
C GLN A 248 9.72 -8.45 7.76
N GLY A 249 8.70 -9.24 8.05
CA GLY A 249 8.18 -10.24 7.12
C GLY A 249 7.69 -9.64 5.80
N PHE A 250 7.02 -8.49 5.86
CA PHE A 250 6.59 -7.77 4.66
C PHE A 250 7.77 -7.20 3.87
N ALA A 251 8.75 -6.61 4.56
CA ALA A 251 9.91 -5.96 3.95
C ALA A 251 10.68 -6.90 3.01
N VAL A 252 10.76 -8.20 3.34
CA VAL A 252 11.36 -9.24 2.47
C VAL A 252 10.67 -9.30 1.10
N GLY A 253 9.36 -9.09 1.04
CA GLY A 253 8.56 -9.13 -0.18
C GLY A 253 8.48 -7.81 -0.95
N LEU A 254 9.03 -6.70 -0.44
CA LEU A 254 8.73 -5.36 -0.97
C LEU A 254 9.16 -5.16 -2.43
N LEU A 255 10.34 -5.69 -2.80
CA LEU A 255 10.83 -5.62 -4.18
C LEU A 255 9.91 -6.39 -5.13
N PHE A 256 9.48 -7.60 -4.74
CA PHE A 256 8.63 -8.46 -5.55
C PHE A 256 7.21 -7.91 -5.66
N PHE A 257 6.67 -7.35 -4.57
CA PHE A 257 5.42 -6.61 -4.59
C PHE A 257 5.47 -5.46 -5.59
N SER A 258 6.51 -4.62 -5.52
CA SER A 258 6.68 -3.50 -6.46
C SER A 258 6.88 -3.96 -7.90
N THR A 259 7.65 -5.03 -8.11
CA THR A 259 7.87 -5.65 -9.41
C THR A 259 6.57 -6.21 -10.00
N PHE A 260 5.77 -6.91 -9.20
CA PHE A 260 4.47 -7.42 -9.61
C PHE A 260 3.54 -6.30 -10.09
N GLN A 261 3.52 -5.18 -9.37
CA GLN A 261 2.71 -4.01 -9.73
C GLN A 261 3.21 -3.33 -11.01
N LEU A 262 4.53 -3.24 -11.22
CA LEU A 262 5.11 -2.77 -12.48
C LEU A 262 4.66 -3.65 -13.64
N LEU A 263 4.84 -4.96 -13.52
CA LEU A 263 4.53 -5.92 -14.58
C LEU A 263 3.03 -5.92 -14.90
N THR A 264 2.18 -5.84 -13.87
CA THR A 264 0.74 -5.69 -14.04
C THR A 264 0.39 -4.46 -14.89
N ARG A 265 1.01 -3.31 -14.59
CA ARG A 265 0.82 -2.08 -15.39
C ARG A 265 1.39 -2.20 -16.80
N THR A 266 2.47 -2.95 -17.01
CA THR A 266 2.99 -3.27 -18.35
C THR A 266 1.98 -4.05 -19.16
N PHE A 267 1.38 -5.10 -18.60
CA PHE A 267 0.33 -5.87 -19.27
C PHE A 267 -0.90 -5.01 -19.59
N TYR A 268 -1.28 -4.08 -18.70
CA TYR A 268 -2.35 -3.13 -18.96
C TYR A 268 -2.01 -2.15 -20.11
N ALA A 269 -0.76 -1.68 -20.19
CA ALA A 269 -0.29 -0.88 -21.34
C ALA A 269 -0.37 -1.66 -22.67
N MET A 270 -0.20 -2.98 -22.58
CA MET A 270 -0.35 -3.92 -23.71
C MET A 270 -1.81 -4.34 -23.97
N GLN A 271 -2.78 -3.71 -23.29
CA GLN A 271 -4.21 -4.03 -23.37
C GLN A 271 -4.58 -5.46 -22.93
N ASP A 272 -3.75 -6.10 -22.11
CA ASP A 272 -4.02 -7.43 -21.53
C ASP A 272 -4.28 -7.32 -20.02
N THR A 273 -5.57 -7.34 -19.64
CA THR A 273 -5.99 -7.37 -18.24
C THR A 273 -6.21 -8.79 -17.71
N ARG A 274 -6.33 -9.78 -18.61
CA ARG A 274 -6.63 -11.17 -18.27
C ARG A 274 -5.42 -11.84 -17.63
N THR A 275 -4.24 -11.64 -18.20
CA THR A 275 -3.00 -12.29 -17.71
C THR A 275 -2.69 -11.89 -16.26
N PRO A 276 -2.68 -10.59 -15.87
CA PRO A 276 -2.48 -10.21 -14.48
C PRO A 276 -3.56 -10.71 -13.52
N ALA A 277 -4.83 -10.73 -13.95
CA ALA A 277 -5.92 -11.21 -13.13
C ALA A 277 -5.75 -12.70 -12.78
N LEU A 278 -5.41 -13.54 -13.76
CA LEU A 278 -5.17 -14.98 -13.53
C LEU A 278 -3.96 -15.22 -12.63
N VAL A 279 -2.87 -14.48 -12.84
CA VAL A 279 -1.68 -14.59 -11.96
C VAL A 279 -2.00 -14.09 -10.55
N ASN A 280 -2.84 -13.07 -10.38
CA ASN A 280 -3.26 -12.60 -9.06
C ASN A 280 -4.09 -13.66 -8.32
N LEU A 281 -4.91 -14.45 -9.01
CA LEU A 281 -5.61 -15.59 -8.39
C LEU A 281 -4.65 -16.66 -7.92
N VAL A 282 -3.64 -17.01 -8.74
CA VAL A 282 -2.58 -17.95 -8.34
C VAL A 282 -1.80 -17.39 -7.15
N ALA A 283 -1.42 -16.12 -7.17
CA ALA A 283 -0.74 -15.45 -6.06
C ALA A 283 -1.62 -15.48 -4.79
N GLY A 284 -2.92 -15.19 -4.89
CA GLY A 284 -3.85 -15.30 -3.77
C GLY A 284 -3.94 -16.72 -3.20
N ALA A 285 -3.99 -17.74 -4.04
CA ALA A 285 -3.96 -19.14 -3.61
C ALA A 285 -2.64 -19.51 -2.91
N VAL A 286 -1.50 -19.05 -3.45
CA VAL A 286 -0.17 -19.22 -2.82
C VAL A 286 -0.11 -18.49 -1.48
N ASN A 287 -0.70 -17.29 -1.38
CA ASN A 287 -0.75 -16.54 -0.13
C ASN A 287 -1.51 -17.33 0.94
N VAL A 288 -2.69 -17.83 0.61
CA VAL A 288 -3.51 -18.64 1.52
C VAL A 288 -2.77 -19.93 1.92
N GLY A 289 -2.22 -20.66 0.96
CA GLY A 289 -1.47 -21.89 1.23
C GLY A 289 -0.22 -21.65 2.10
N ALA A 290 0.58 -20.65 1.76
CA ALA A 290 1.76 -20.26 2.54
C ALA A 290 1.36 -19.78 3.94
N ALA A 291 0.27 -19.02 4.08
CA ALA A 291 -0.22 -18.55 5.38
C ALA A 291 -0.62 -19.72 6.28
N LEU A 292 -1.32 -20.73 5.74
CA LEU A 292 -1.67 -21.94 6.49
C LEU A 292 -0.43 -22.70 6.98
N VAL A 293 0.62 -22.80 6.15
CA VAL A 293 1.87 -23.50 6.50
C VAL A 293 2.72 -22.68 7.50
N TYR A 294 2.82 -21.37 7.29
CA TYR A 294 3.69 -20.49 8.07
C TYR A 294 3.10 -20.19 9.45
N VAL A 295 1.77 -20.08 9.55
CA VAL A 295 1.08 -19.86 10.84
C VAL A 295 0.83 -21.16 11.59
N GLY A 296 0.46 -22.25 10.90
CA GLY A 296 0.17 -23.52 11.55
C GLY A 296 1.44 -24.31 11.88
N PRO A 297 1.94 -25.16 10.97
CA PRO A 297 3.10 -26.02 11.21
C PRO A 297 4.39 -25.33 11.65
N LEU A 298 4.69 -24.14 11.10
CA LEU A 298 5.95 -23.44 11.38
C LEU A 298 5.87 -22.41 12.53
N ASP A 299 4.66 -22.15 13.04
CA ASP A 299 4.39 -21.24 14.17
C ASP A 299 5.13 -19.87 14.09
N LEU A 300 5.19 -19.29 12.89
CA LEU A 300 5.87 -18.00 12.66
C LEU A 300 5.01 -16.78 13.05
N GLY A 301 3.81 -17.02 13.58
CA GLY A 301 2.87 -16.00 14.01
C GLY A 301 2.48 -14.99 12.90
N LEU A 302 2.27 -13.73 13.28
CA LEU A 302 1.96 -12.64 12.35
C LEU A 302 3.11 -12.33 11.37
N GLY A 303 4.37 -12.59 11.76
CA GLY A 303 5.51 -12.53 10.84
C GLY A 303 5.37 -13.56 9.71
N GLY A 304 4.89 -14.76 10.03
CA GLY A 304 4.51 -15.80 9.06
C GLY A 304 3.45 -15.34 8.07
N MET A 305 2.41 -14.63 8.52
CA MET A 305 1.40 -14.05 7.62
C MET A 305 2.01 -13.05 6.63
N ALA A 306 2.92 -12.19 7.09
CA ALA A 306 3.60 -11.23 6.24
C ALA A 306 4.59 -11.91 5.26
N LEU A 307 5.27 -12.98 5.68
CA LEU A 307 6.09 -13.81 4.81
C LEU A 307 5.26 -14.56 3.77
N ALA A 308 4.06 -15.04 4.11
CA ALA A 308 3.16 -15.68 3.15
C ALA A 308 2.77 -14.71 2.03
N HIS A 309 2.51 -13.46 2.39
CA HIS A 309 2.28 -12.38 1.45
C HIS A 309 3.53 -12.12 0.57
N ALA A 310 4.73 -12.08 1.17
CA ALA A 310 5.97 -11.96 0.40
C ALA A 310 6.14 -13.11 -0.61
N THR A 311 5.96 -14.37 -0.17
CA THR A 311 6.03 -15.57 -1.01
C THR A 311 5.04 -15.52 -2.18
N SER A 312 3.81 -15.08 -1.91
CA SER A 312 2.78 -14.86 -2.93
C SER A 312 3.24 -13.91 -4.04
N TYR A 313 3.81 -12.76 -3.69
CA TYR A 313 4.30 -11.80 -4.67
C TYR A 313 5.60 -12.22 -5.35
N VAL A 314 6.46 -13.01 -4.70
CA VAL A 314 7.60 -13.66 -5.38
C VAL A 314 7.08 -14.53 -6.52
N VAL A 315 6.12 -15.42 -6.24
CA VAL A 315 5.54 -16.30 -7.25
C VAL A 315 4.81 -15.50 -8.33
N GLY A 316 3.96 -14.55 -7.93
CA GLY A 316 3.22 -13.70 -8.87
C GLY A 316 4.12 -12.88 -9.79
N ALA A 317 5.14 -12.22 -9.25
CA ALA A 317 6.09 -11.43 -10.03
C ALA A 317 6.89 -12.32 -10.99
N SER A 318 7.33 -13.49 -10.53
CA SER A 318 8.06 -14.46 -11.34
C SER A 318 7.23 -14.98 -12.50
N LEU A 319 5.96 -15.32 -12.25
CA LEU A 319 5.03 -15.76 -13.29
C LEU A 319 4.77 -14.66 -14.32
N LEU A 320 4.50 -13.42 -13.89
CA LEU A 320 4.31 -12.30 -14.82
C LEU A 320 5.58 -12.03 -15.63
N LEU A 321 6.76 -12.13 -15.02
CA LEU A 321 8.03 -11.92 -15.71
C LEU A 321 8.27 -13.00 -16.77
N LEU A 322 7.97 -14.26 -16.46
CA LEU A 322 8.05 -15.39 -17.39
C LEU A 322 7.10 -15.19 -18.57
N LEU A 323 5.84 -14.85 -18.29
CA LEU A 323 4.81 -14.64 -19.32
C LEU A 323 5.15 -13.43 -20.19
N LEU A 324 5.68 -12.37 -19.60
CA LEU A 324 6.13 -11.19 -20.35
C LEU A 324 7.33 -11.54 -21.25
N ARG A 325 8.29 -12.33 -20.75
CA ARG A 325 9.42 -12.82 -21.54
C ARG A 325 8.97 -13.69 -22.72
N ARG A 326 7.90 -14.46 -22.58
CA ARG A 326 7.31 -15.22 -23.69
C ARG A 326 6.67 -14.32 -24.75
N ARG A 327 6.17 -13.14 -24.38
CA ARG A 327 5.52 -12.19 -25.31
C ARG A 327 6.46 -11.20 -25.96
N LEU A 328 7.44 -10.67 -25.22
CA LEU A 328 8.36 -9.63 -25.69
C LEU A 328 9.77 -10.16 -25.99
N GLY A 329 10.01 -11.46 -25.79
CA GLY A 329 11.35 -12.04 -25.86
C GLY A 329 12.16 -11.79 -24.58
N PRO A 330 13.49 -12.05 -24.60
CA PRO A 330 14.38 -11.77 -23.47
C PRO A 330 14.23 -10.31 -23.00
N ILE A 331 14.40 -10.01 -21.71
CA ILE A 331 14.17 -8.65 -21.14
C ILE A 331 15.42 -8.14 -20.42
N ASP A 332 16.57 -8.15 -21.08
CA ASP A 332 17.87 -7.69 -20.53
C ASP A 332 18.18 -8.24 -19.12
N GLY A 333 17.85 -9.51 -18.88
CA GLY A 333 17.89 -10.10 -17.54
C GLY A 333 19.26 -9.98 -16.86
N SER A 334 20.36 -10.06 -17.62
CA SER A 334 21.72 -9.85 -17.09
C SER A 334 21.93 -8.43 -16.56
N ARG A 335 21.41 -7.41 -17.25
CA ARG A 335 21.51 -6.01 -16.84
C ARG A 335 20.65 -5.75 -15.61
N ILE A 336 19.42 -6.27 -15.59
CA ILE A 336 18.51 -6.16 -14.44
C ILE A 336 19.14 -6.83 -13.21
N ALA A 337 19.61 -8.07 -13.35
CA ALA A 337 20.25 -8.81 -12.26
C ALA A 337 21.51 -8.11 -11.75
N ARG A 338 22.34 -7.56 -12.64
CA ARG A 338 23.54 -6.79 -12.26
C ARG A 338 23.17 -5.52 -11.49
N THR A 339 22.16 -4.76 -11.94
CA THR A 339 21.69 -3.58 -11.20
C THR A 339 21.10 -3.97 -9.85
N ALA A 340 20.28 -5.01 -9.79
CA ALA A 340 19.71 -5.50 -8.54
C ALA A 340 20.79 -5.98 -7.56
N ALA A 341 21.83 -6.67 -8.03
CA ALA A 341 22.96 -7.09 -7.21
C ALA A 341 23.73 -5.89 -6.64
N LYS A 342 24.07 -4.90 -7.48
CA LYS A 342 24.72 -3.66 -7.02
C LYS A 342 23.85 -2.89 -6.02
N ALA A 343 22.56 -2.77 -6.30
CA ALA A 343 21.60 -2.12 -5.41
C ALA A 343 21.44 -2.88 -4.08
N THR A 344 21.53 -4.21 -4.10
CA THR A 344 21.51 -5.05 -2.88
C THR A 344 22.76 -4.79 -2.04
N ILE A 345 23.95 -4.74 -2.66
CA ILE A 345 25.18 -4.39 -1.95
C ILE A 345 25.05 -3.01 -1.31
N GLY A 346 24.60 -2.01 -2.08
CA GLY A 346 24.36 -0.66 -1.55
C GLY A 346 23.31 -0.62 -0.44
N ALA A 347 22.24 -1.42 -0.55
CA ALA A 347 21.18 -1.51 0.45
C ALA A 347 21.69 -2.14 1.75
N VAL A 348 22.53 -3.17 1.67
CA VAL A 348 23.14 -3.81 2.84
C VAL A 348 24.13 -2.86 3.53
N THR A 349 25.00 -2.17 2.79
CA THR A 349 25.93 -1.19 3.39
C THR A 349 25.19 0.00 4.01
N SER A 350 24.14 0.49 3.32
CA SER A 350 23.23 1.53 3.82
C SER A 350 22.55 1.12 5.14
N ALA A 351 22.02 -0.10 5.20
CA ALA A 351 21.35 -0.60 6.38
C ALA A 351 22.32 -0.85 7.54
N ALA A 352 23.53 -1.35 7.27
CA ALA A 352 24.58 -1.47 8.28
C ALA A 352 24.96 -0.11 8.88
N ALA A 353 25.07 0.93 8.04
CA ALA A 353 25.34 2.28 8.52
C ALA A 353 24.17 2.86 9.33
N ALA A 354 22.93 2.67 8.86
CA ALA A 354 21.74 3.10 9.59
C ALA A 354 21.61 2.39 10.94
N PHE A 355 21.90 1.10 10.99
CA PHE A 355 21.96 0.33 12.23
C PHE A 355 23.06 0.84 13.18
N GLY A 356 24.24 1.15 12.64
CA GLY A 356 25.33 1.75 13.40
C GLY A 356 24.95 3.07 14.07
N VAL A 357 24.12 3.90 13.42
CA VAL A 357 23.57 5.13 14.03
C VAL A 357 22.64 4.79 15.20
N ILE A 358 21.79 3.77 15.02
CA ILE A 358 20.86 3.33 16.07
C ILE A 358 21.59 2.82 17.31
N GLU A 359 22.66 2.04 17.11
CA GLU A 359 23.46 1.48 18.20
C GLU A 359 24.41 2.51 18.84
N ALA A 360 24.85 3.52 18.09
CA ALA A 360 25.74 4.56 18.60
C ALA A 360 25.06 5.50 19.60
N TRP A 361 23.73 5.64 19.53
CA TRP A 361 22.96 6.45 20.45
C TRP A 361 21.73 5.69 20.95
N GLU A 362 21.83 5.12 22.15
CA GLU A 362 20.68 4.50 22.78
C GLU A 362 19.66 5.57 23.20
N VAL A 363 18.47 5.53 22.58
CA VAL A 363 17.35 6.41 22.92
C VAL A 363 16.38 5.63 23.80
N PRO A 364 16.16 6.06 25.05
CA PRO A 364 15.22 5.42 25.95
C PRO A 364 13.82 5.36 25.33
N THR A 365 13.06 4.30 25.65
CA THR A 365 11.67 4.15 25.20
C THR A 365 10.76 5.28 25.68
N GLU A 366 11.10 5.92 26.80
CA GLU A 366 10.38 7.06 27.37
C GLU A 366 10.79 8.42 26.76
N ALA A 367 11.75 8.42 25.83
CA ALA A 367 12.16 9.65 25.15
C ALA A 367 11.01 10.26 24.37
N SER A 368 11.01 11.60 24.28
CA SER A 368 9.97 12.31 23.55
C SER A 368 9.91 11.89 22.08
N VAL A 369 8.72 11.99 21.48
CA VAL A 369 8.49 11.66 20.06
C VAL A 369 9.47 12.40 19.16
N LEU A 370 9.81 13.65 19.49
CA LEU A 370 10.77 14.44 18.73
C LEU A 370 12.18 13.83 18.75
N VAL A 371 12.63 13.32 19.90
CA VAL A 371 13.94 12.66 20.02
C VAL A 371 13.94 11.33 19.27
N GLN A 372 12.89 10.52 19.40
CA GLN A 372 12.76 9.28 18.62
C GLN A 372 12.71 9.57 17.11
N ALA A 373 12.01 10.63 16.70
CA ALA A 373 11.91 11.05 15.30
C ALA A 373 13.26 11.54 14.76
N ALA A 374 14.00 12.32 15.54
CA ALA A 374 15.35 12.74 15.19
C ALA A 374 16.30 11.54 15.07
N HIS A 375 16.17 10.56 15.97
CA HIS A 375 16.99 9.36 15.97
C HIS A 375 16.77 8.49 14.73
N VAL A 376 15.51 8.14 14.45
CA VAL A 376 15.13 7.38 13.24
C VAL A 376 15.44 8.19 11.99
N GLY A 377 15.17 9.49 12.00
CA GLY A 377 15.47 10.40 10.89
C GLY A 377 16.95 10.47 10.57
N ALA A 378 17.82 10.53 11.59
CA ALA A 378 19.26 10.50 11.41
C ALA A 378 19.74 9.16 10.84
N ALA A 379 19.24 8.02 11.34
CA ALA A 379 19.56 6.70 10.82
C ALA A 379 19.15 6.56 9.34
N ILE A 380 17.94 7.02 8.97
CA ILE A 380 17.48 7.05 7.58
C ILE A 380 18.35 7.96 6.73
N ALA A 381 18.68 9.17 7.19
CA ALA A 381 19.50 10.12 6.45
C ALA A 381 20.90 9.58 6.16
N VAL A 382 21.56 8.99 7.17
CA VAL A 382 22.86 8.32 7.02
C VAL A 382 22.75 7.13 6.09
N GLY A 383 21.72 6.29 6.25
CA GLY A 383 21.45 5.17 5.34
C GLY A 383 21.32 5.63 3.89
N VAL A 384 20.52 6.66 3.61
CA VAL A 384 20.36 7.23 2.26
C VAL A 384 21.69 7.76 1.72
N LEU A 385 22.45 8.48 2.54
CA LEU A 385 23.76 9.01 2.12
C LEU A 385 24.73 7.88 1.75
N VAL A 386 24.85 6.86 2.60
CA VAL A 386 25.72 5.70 2.36
C VAL A 386 25.26 4.90 1.13
N PHE A 387 23.95 4.77 0.92
CA PHE A 387 23.42 4.16 -0.28
C PHE A 387 23.86 4.91 -1.53
N LEU A 388 23.68 6.25 -1.55
CA LEU A 388 24.06 7.08 -2.69
C LEU A 388 25.56 7.00 -2.97
N ILE A 389 26.40 7.08 -1.94
CA ILE A 389 27.86 6.94 -2.07
C ILE A 389 28.22 5.56 -2.64
N THR A 390 27.67 4.49 -2.06
CA THR A 390 27.95 3.12 -2.52
C THR A 390 27.47 2.91 -3.96
N ALA A 391 26.29 3.42 -4.31
CA ALA A 391 25.73 3.31 -5.65
C ALA A 391 26.57 4.07 -6.69
N LEU A 392 27.13 5.24 -6.33
CA LEU A 392 28.06 5.99 -7.17
C LEU A 392 29.39 5.24 -7.34
N ILE A 393 29.95 4.67 -6.27
CA ILE A 393 31.19 3.87 -6.32
C ILE A 393 30.99 2.63 -7.21
N LEU A 394 29.85 1.94 -7.04
CA LEU A 394 29.50 0.76 -7.84
C LEU A 394 29.08 1.10 -9.27
N ARG A 395 29.00 2.39 -9.65
CA ARG A 395 28.54 2.88 -10.96
C ARG A 395 27.21 2.25 -11.35
N VAL A 396 26.21 2.43 -10.48
CA VAL A 396 24.83 2.08 -10.77
C VAL A 396 24.33 3.10 -11.79
N GLY A 397 24.14 2.66 -13.04
CA GLY A 397 23.87 3.57 -14.16
C GLY A 397 22.65 4.46 -13.92
N GLU A 398 21.65 3.95 -13.20
CA GLU A 398 20.43 4.68 -12.85
C GLU A 398 20.71 5.86 -11.90
N VAL A 399 21.69 5.75 -10.99
CA VAL A 399 22.10 6.84 -10.10
C VAL A 399 23.01 7.83 -10.82
N ASP A 400 23.86 7.34 -11.73
CA ASP A 400 24.70 8.20 -12.58
C ASP A 400 23.86 9.07 -13.53
N ASP A 401 22.78 8.52 -14.10
CA ASP A 401 21.84 9.25 -14.95
C ASP A 401 21.17 10.41 -14.17
N LEU A 402 20.78 10.16 -12.91
CA LEU A 402 20.23 11.20 -12.02
C LEU A 402 21.26 12.28 -11.70
N ARG A 403 22.50 11.90 -11.40
CA ARG A 403 23.61 12.84 -11.16
C ARG A 403 23.84 13.73 -12.38
N GLN A 404 23.87 13.17 -13.59
CA GLN A 404 24.09 13.94 -14.83
C GLN A 404 22.92 14.89 -15.12
N ALA A 405 21.68 14.48 -14.86
CA ALA A 405 20.51 15.34 -15.00
C ALA A 405 20.58 16.55 -14.05
N PHE A 406 21.01 16.34 -12.80
CA PHE A 406 21.19 17.42 -11.82
C PHE A 406 22.29 18.40 -12.24
N VAL A 407 23.45 17.89 -12.67
CA VAL A 407 24.58 18.72 -13.13
C VAL A 407 24.23 19.53 -14.39
N ARG A 408 23.40 19.00 -15.29
CA ARG A 408 22.90 19.75 -16.45
C ARG A 408 21.98 20.90 -16.04
N ARG A 409 21.12 20.68 -15.04
CA ARG A 409 20.17 21.68 -14.53
C ARG A 409 20.81 22.76 -13.66
N SER A 410 21.98 22.51 -13.06
CA SER A 410 22.72 23.53 -12.31
C SER A 410 23.64 24.39 -13.20
N ARG A 411 23.78 24.03 -14.49
CA ARG A 411 24.63 24.72 -15.47
C ARG A 411 23.86 25.52 -16.51
N GLY A 412 22.52 25.41 -16.53
CA GLY A 412 21.63 26.23 -17.35
C GLY A 412 20.60 26.87 -16.45
#